data_AF-A0A2V8H991-F1
#
_entry.id   AF-A0A2V8H991-F1
#
_cell.length_a   1.000
_cell.length_b   1.000
_cell.length_c   1.000
_cell.angle_alpha   90.00
_cell.angle_beta   90.00
_cell.angle_gamma   90.00
#
_symmetry.space_group_name_H-M   'P 1'
#
loop_
_entity.id
_entity.type
_entity.pdbx_description
1 polymer ?
#
loop_
_entity_poly.entity_id
_entity_poly.type
_entity_poly.pdbx_seq_one_letter_code
_entity_poly.pdbx_strand_id
1 'polypeptide(L)'
;IAANTTYVASYHTATGHYSVTRNAFTSSGVDTAPLHAPASGSAGNGVFGYGAASVFPTSTYQATNYWVDPIFMTISPAPDTTPPTVAGRSPVPGASGVSLWTSVRATFNEPVQPATVTTATFELLGAGGAPVTASVSYDEPTRTATLVPAAALIAASVYTARVHGGSSGVKDLAGNALAVDDTWTFTTGTAGCPCSIWDPSATPAIADSGDGSALELGVKFRTDVNGFITGLRFHKSAANTGAHVANLWASDGTLLASAAFTPETGSGWQQVSFATPVAITANTVYVASYYAPSGHYSVTRNYFTSAGADTPPLHALPSTISINGVFRYGATGFPSTSYQDTNYWVDVVFTTP
;
A
#
# COMPACT_ATOMS: atom_id res chain seq x y z
N ILE A 1 6.79 43.35 1.27
CA ILE A 1 8.21 43.18 1.62
C ILE A 1 8.59 41.70 1.52
N ALA A 2 9.84 41.35 1.27
CA ALA A 2 10.32 39.97 1.25
C ALA A 2 10.72 39.50 2.66
N ALA A 3 10.47 38.23 2.99
CA ALA A 3 10.88 37.65 4.26
C ALA A 3 12.41 37.66 4.42
N ASN A 4 12.89 37.69 5.66
CA ASN A 4 14.32 37.69 6.01
C ASN A 4 15.16 38.79 5.33
N THR A 5 14.51 39.89 4.93
CA THR A 5 15.16 41.06 4.32
C THR A 5 15.07 42.23 5.29
N THR A 6 16.19 42.93 5.54
CA THR A 6 16.22 44.10 6.41
C THR A 6 15.68 45.34 5.68
N TYR A 7 14.78 46.06 6.34
CA TYR A 7 14.22 47.33 5.87
C TYR A 7 14.48 48.43 6.90
N VAL A 8 14.53 49.68 6.46
CA VAL A 8 14.64 50.85 7.35
C VAL A 8 13.30 51.57 7.39
N ALA A 9 12.72 51.67 8.58
CA ALA A 9 11.58 52.55 8.87
C ALA A 9 12.12 53.86 9.46
N SER A 10 11.68 54.99 8.92
CA SER A 10 12.13 56.32 9.37
C SER A 10 11.02 57.36 9.19
N TYR A 11 11.09 58.43 9.97
CA TYR A 11 10.28 59.64 9.78
C TYR A 11 11.19 60.87 9.74
N HIS A 12 10.68 61.99 9.20
CA HIS A 12 11.38 63.28 9.16
C HIS A 12 10.71 64.26 10.12
N THR A 13 11.53 65.05 10.83
CA THR A 13 11.07 66.14 11.69
C THR A 13 11.68 67.45 11.21
N ALA A 14 10.83 68.42 10.84
CA ALA A 14 11.28 69.71 10.35
C ALA A 14 11.74 70.69 11.46
N THR A 15 11.42 70.37 12.73
CA THR A 15 11.75 71.21 13.90
C THR A 15 12.94 70.69 14.69
N GLY A 16 13.49 69.52 14.34
CA GLY A 16 14.68 68.94 14.97
C GLY A 16 14.43 68.28 16.33
N HIS A 17 13.18 68.13 16.76
CA HIS A 17 12.82 67.43 18.00
C HIS A 17 12.35 66.00 17.72
N TYR A 18 12.82 65.04 18.53
CA TYR A 18 12.54 63.62 18.42
C TYR A 18 12.73 62.88 19.75
N SER A 19 12.04 61.75 19.92
CA SER A 19 12.14 60.90 21.11
C SER A 19 13.32 59.94 20.99
N VAL A 20 14.08 59.74 22.09
CA VAL A 20 15.22 58.82 22.07
C VAL A 20 15.36 57.96 23.31
N THR A 21 15.89 56.76 23.12
CA THR A 21 16.54 55.97 24.17
C THR A 21 17.92 55.57 23.68
N ARG A 22 18.97 56.16 24.27
CA ARG A 22 20.36 55.89 23.90
C ARG A 22 20.78 54.49 24.37
N ASN A 23 21.68 53.86 23.63
CA ASN A 23 22.23 52.52 23.89
C ASN A 23 21.20 51.39 23.88
N ALA A 24 20.01 51.62 23.32
CA ALA A 24 18.92 50.64 23.32
C ALA A 24 19.27 49.36 22.55
N PHE A 25 20.05 49.47 21.46
CA PHE A 25 20.41 48.35 20.61
C PHE A 25 21.87 47.87 20.78
N THR A 26 22.53 48.22 21.89
CA THR A 26 23.96 47.93 22.11
C THR A 26 24.22 46.44 22.34
N SER A 27 23.40 45.78 23.16
CA SER A 27 23.58 44.36 23.53
C SER A 27 22.60 43.42 22.82
N SER A 28 21.43 43.92 22.40
CA SER A 28 20.38 43.11 21.79
C SER A 28 19.46 43.95 20.90
N GLY A 29 18.82 43.28 19.94
CA GLY A 29 17.71 43.84 19.18
C GLY A 29 16.39 43.80 19.96
N VAL A 30 15.29 44.16 19.29
CA VAL A 30 13.92 43.86 19.74
C VAL A 30 13.35 42.82 18.81
N ASP A 31 12.93 41.70 19.37
CA ASP A 31 12.39 40.57 18.62
C ASP A 31 10.93 40.33 19.03
N THR A 32 10.01 40.53 18.08
CA THR A 32 8.58 40.29 18.27
C THR A 32 7.99 39.80 16.97
N ALA A 33 8.02 38.48 16.78
CA ALA A 33 7.52 37.84 15.57
C ALA A 33 6.14 38.40 15.16
N PRO A 34 5.94 38.73 13.87
CA PRO A 34 6.82 38.45 12.73
C PRO A 34 7.93 39.49 12.46
N LEU A 35 8.08 40.52 13.31
CA LEU A 35 9.07 41.58 13.13
C LEU A 35 10.32 41.38 14.00
N HIS A 36 11.48 41.55 13.40
CA HIS A 36 12.78 41.45 14.07
C HIS A 36 13.58 42.73 13.83
N ALA A 37 13.79 43.53 14.88
CA ALA A 37 14.66 44.70 14.85
C ALA A 37 16.05 44.30 15.36
N PRO A 38 17.09 44.25 14.50
CA PRO A 38 18.40 43.72 14.89
C PRO A 38 19.14 44.63 15.87
N ALA A 39 20.14 44.06 16.57
CA ALA A 39 21.10 44.86 17.33
C ALA A 39 21.95 45.73 16.41
N SER A 40 22.55 46.81 16.94
CA SER A 40 23.33 47.77 16.14
C SER A 40 24.58 47.18 15.47
N GLY A 41 25.07 46.02 15.93
CA GLY A 41 26.24 45.34 15.37
C GLY A 41 25.97 44.63 14.04
N SER A 42 25.25 43.50 14.06
CA SER A 42 25.21 42.57 12.92
C SER A 42 24.44 43.04 11.67
N ALA A 43 23.56 44.04 11.78
CA ALA A 43 22.82 44.59 10.64
C ALA A 43 22.47 46.10 10.73
N GLY A 44 22.89 46.80 11.80
CA GLY A 44 22.73 48.24 11.99
C GLY A 44 21.31 48.70 12.33
N ASN A 45 21.08 49.07 13.59
CA ASN A 45 19.86 49.71 14.08
C ASN A 45 20.22 50.96 14.90
N GLY A 46 19.28 51.88 15.03
CA GLY A 46 19.55 53.23 15.56
C GLY A 46 20.24 54.12 14.53
N VAL A 47 19.60 54.24 13.37
CA VAL A 47 20.04 55.06 12.24
C VAL A 47 19.35 56.42 12.22
N PHE A 48 20.06 57.44 11.76
CA PHE A 48 19.54 58.79 11.54
C PHE A 48 20.20 59.45 10.31
N GLY A 49 19.66 60.59 9.88
CA GLY A 49 20.23 61.43 8.83
C GLY A 49 19.75 62.87 8.96
N TYR A 50 20.60 63.83 8.64
CA TYR A 50 20.24 65.25 8.59
C TYR A 50 19.90 65.67 7.16
N GLY A 51 18.83 66.44 6.99
CA GLY A 51 18.42 66.97 5.69
C GLY A 51 17.22 67.89 5.82
N ALA A 52 17.09 68.84 4.87
CA ALA A 52 15.93 69.72 4.78
C ALA A 52 14.63 68.97 4.39
N ALA A 53 14.76 67.74 3.87
CA ALA A 53 13.68 66.83 3.54
C ALA A 53 14.01 65.40 4.02
N SER A 54 13.07 64.47 3.87
CA SER A 54 13.29 63.05 4.16
C SER A 54 14.46 62.49 3.36
N VAL A 55 15.40 61.85 4.05
CA VAL A 55 16.58 61.19 3.47
C VAL A 55 16.65 59.76 3.99
N PHE A 56 17.30 58.87 3.24
CA PHE A 56 17.62 57.54 3.75
C PHE A 56 18.64 57.65 4.89
N PRO A 57 18.34 57.19 6.12
CA PRO A 57 19.25 57.31 7.25
C PRO A 57 20.48 56.40 7.08
N THR A 58 21.68 56.98 7.07
CA THR A 58 22.96 56.23 6.97
C THR A 58 23.90 56.43 8.15
N SER A 59 23.62 57.39 9.03
CA SER A 59 24.43 57.65 10.23
C SER A 59 23.89 56.88 11.43
N THR A 60 24.75 56.62 12.41
CA THR A 60 24.36 56.00 13.68
C THR A 60 24.95 56.77 14.85
N TYR A 61 24.24 56.76 15.99
CA TYR A 61 24.72 57.37 17.23
C TYR A 61 24.28 56.51 18.41
N GLN A 62 25.25 55.98 19.16
CA GLN A 62 25.04 55.24 20.42
C GLN A 62 23.91 54.18 20.35
N ALA A 63 23.78 53.45 19.23
CA ALA A 63 22.74 52.41 19.06
C ALA A 63 21.34 52.88 19.53
N THR A 64 20.99 54.14 19.22
CA THR A 64 19.84 54.84 19.81
C THR A 64 18.53 54.35 19.19
N ASN A 65 17.52 54.04 20.02
CA ASN A 65 16.16 53.87 19.54
C ASN A 65 15.49 55.25 19.38
N TYR A 66 15.06 55.57 18.16
CA TYR A 66 14.33 56.81 17.83
C TYR A 66 12.80 56.64 17.86
N TRP A 67 12.31 55.53 18.43
CA TRP A 67 10.88 55.22 18.63
C TRP A 67 10.06 55.26 17.33
N VAL A 68 10.63 54.74 16.25
CA VAL A 68 9.94 54.51 14.97
C VAL A 68 9.50 53.06 14.92
N ASP A 69 8.19 52.84 14.80
CA ASP A 69 7.61 51.50 14.79
C ASP A 69 6.84 51.28 13.48
N PRO A 70 7.25 50.32 12.63
CA PRO A 70 6.51 49.99 11.41
C PRO A 70 5.23 49.23 11.75
N ILE A 71 4.11 49.66 11.19
CA ILE A 71 2.88 48.87 11.20
C ILE A 71 3.02 47.77 10.16
N PHE A 72 3.08 46.51 10.61
CA PHE A 72 3.17 45.34 9.74
C PHE A 72 1.82 44.60 9.67
N MET A 73 1.39 44.29 8.44
CA MET A 73 0.21 43.48 8.18
C MET A 73 0.62 42.29 7.32
N THR A 74 0.29 41.08 7.77
CA THR A 74 0.44 39.89 6.96
C THR A 74 -0.68 39.84 5.92
N ILE A 75 -0.32 39.60 4.65
CA ILE A 75 -1.28 39.05 3.70
C ILE A 75 -1.34 37.55 3.97
N SER A 76 -2.41 37.09 4.63
CA SER A 76 -2.70 35.66 4.63
C SER A 76 -3.01 35.28 3.18
N PRO A 77 -2.48 34.17 2.62
CA PRO A 77 -3.03 33.64 1.38
C PRO A 77 -4.54 33.50 1.56
N ALA A 78 -5.30 33.76 0.49
CA ALA A 78 -6.75 33.57 0.52
C ALA A 78 -7.04 32.17 1.07
N PRO A 79 -8.02 32.01 1.99
CA PRO A 79 -8.34 30.71 2.52
C PRO A 79 -8.68 29.77 1.37
N ASP A 80 -8.17 28.54 1.43
CA ASP A 80 -8.57 27.51 0.49
C ASP A 80 -10.05 27.21 0.69
N THR A 81 -10.80 27.29 -0.41
CA THR A 81 -12.26 27.10 -0.44
C THR A 81 -12.66 25.99 -1.40
N THR A 82 -11.70 25.24 -1.95
CA THR A 82 -11.94 24.18 -2.93
C THR A 82 -12.17 22.86 -2.19
N PRO A 83 -13.34 22.23 -2.31
CA PRO A 83 -13.56 20.91 -1.71
C PRO A 83 -12.69 19.81 -2.31
N PRO A 84 -12.30 18.79 -1.51
CA PRO A 84 -11.65 17.60 -2.04
C PRO A 84 -12.62 16.78 -2.90
N THR A 85 -12.07 15.92 -3.77
CA THR A 85 -12.80 14.98 -4.64
C THR A 85 -12.12 13.60 -4.64
N VAL A 86 -12.91 12.55 -4.93
CA VAL A 86 -12.38 11.19 -5.08
C VAL A 86 -11.90 10.96 -6.53
N ALA A 87 -10.58 10.95 -6.71
CA ALA A 87 -9.90 10.79 -7.99
C ALA A 87 -9.73 9.31 -8.41
N GLY A 88 -9.67 8.38 -7.46
CA GLY A 88 -9.45 6.94 -7.73
C GLY A 88 -10.28 6.03 -6.84
N ARG A 89 -10.70 4.89 -7.38
CA ARG A 89 -11.55 3.88 -6.70
C ARG A 89 -11.01 2.48 -6.97
N SER A 90 -10.88 1.67 -5.92
CA SER A 90 -10.57 0.25 -6.02
C SER A 90 -11.46 -0.53 -5.05
N PRO A 91 -12.12 -1.63 -5.45
CA PRO A 91 -12.32 -2.07 -6.83
C PRO A 91 -12.88 -0.97 -7.72
N VAL A 92 -12.57 -1.01 -9.02
CA VAL A 92 -13.08 -0.01 -9.96
C VAL A 92 -14.62 -0.09 -10.05
N PRO A 93 -15.33 1.03 -10.31
CA PRO A 93 -16.78 1.03 -10.42
C PRO A 93 -17.29 -0.01 -11.42
N GLY A 94 -18.21 -0.87 -10.98
CA GLY A 94 -18.80 -1.93 -11.79
C GLY A 94 -17.95 -3.20 -11.92
N ALA A 95 -16.81 -3.30 -11.24
CA ALA A 95 -15.99 -4.51 -11.29
C ALA A 95 -16.78 -5.77 -10.88
N SER A 96 -16.54 -6.89 -11.56
CA SER A 96 -17.15 -8.19 -11.29
C SER A 96 -16.08 -9.24 -10.96
N GLY A 97 -16.45 -10.32 -10.28
CA GLY A 97 -15.50 -11.37 -9.94
C GLY A 97 -14.47 -10.93 -8.89
N VAL A 98 -14.79 -9.88 -8.13
CA VAL A 98 -13.89 -9.33 -7.12
C VAL A 98 -13.71 -10.33 -5.99
N SER A 99 -12.46 -10.46 -5.51
CA SER A 99 -12.11 -11.34 -4.39
C SER A 99 -13.00 -11.08 -3.17
N LEU A 100 -13.40 -12.15 -2.47
CA LEU A 100 -14.16 -12.06 -1.22
C LEU A 100 -13.35 -11.41 -0.09
N TRP A 101 -12.02 -11.31 -0.23
CA TRP A 101 -11.09 -10.69 0.72
C TRP A 101 -10.59 -9.32 0.27
N THR A 102 -11.26 -8.72 -0.73
CA THR A 102 -10.83 -7.42 -1.27
C THR A 102 -10.85 -6.33 -0.20
N SER A 103 -9.86 -5.43 -0.25
CA SER A 103 -9.92 -4.15 0.46
C SER A 103 -10.41 -3.08 -0.50
N VAL A 104 -11.17 -2.13 0.02
CA VAL A 104 -11.77 -1.03 -0.74
C VAL A 104 -10.92 0.23 -0.53
N ARG A 105 -10.64 0.98 -1.59
CA ARG A 105 -9.79 2.17 -1.56
C ARG A 105 -10.43 3.35 -2.29
N ALA A 106 -10.25 4.53 -1.70
CA ALA A 106 -10.57 5.81 -2.31
C ALA A 106 -9.33 6.70 -2.28
N THR A 107 -8.91 7.20 -3.44
CA THR A 107 -7.78 8.13 -3.59
C THR A 107 -8.30 9.52 -3.85
N PHE A 108 -7.89 10.49 -3.02
CA PHE A 108 -8.32 11.89 -3.13
C PHE A 108 -7.41 12.69 -4.06
N ASN A 109 -7.96 13.73 -4.71
CA ASN A 109 -7.19 14.67 -5.54
C ASN A 109 -6.21 15.54 -4.73
N GLU A 110 -6.39 15.63 -3.42
CA GLU A 110 -5.59 16.42 -2.49
C GLU A 110 -5.57 15.79 -1.08
N PRO A 111 -4.65 16.22 -0.20
CA PRO A 111 -4.61 15.72 1.18
C PRO A 111 -5.88 16.05 1.96
N VAL A 112 -6.45 15.02 2.62
CA VAL A 112 -7.58 15.16 3.54
C VAL A 112 -7.15 15.00 5.00
N GLN A 113 -7.96 15.54 5.92
CA GLN A 113 -7.73 15.39 7.36
C GLN A 113 -7.88 13.93 7.77
N PRO A 114 -6.82 13.26 8.29
CA PRO A 114 -6.89 11.86 8.68
C PRO A 114 -7.99 11.59 9.72
N ALA A 115 -8.22 12.53 10.63
CA ALA A 115 -9.27 12.43 11.66
C ALA A 115 -10.70 12.39 11.10
N THR A 116 -10.91 12.83 9.85
CA THR A 116 -12.22 12.79 9.19
C THR A 116 -12.42 11.54 8.33
N VAL A 117 -11.39 10.70 8.17
CA VAL A 117 -11.46 9.43 7.44
C VAL A 117 -11.59 8.29 8.43
N THR A 118 -12.84 7.87 8.67
CA THR A 118 -13.21 6.90 9.71
C THR A 118 -14.21 5.89 9.15
N THR A 119 -14.55 4.87 9.93
CA THR A 119 -15.62 3.92 9.58
C THR A 119 -17.01 4.57 9.50
N ALA A 120 -17.19 5.79 10.00
CA ALA A 120 -18.44 6.56 9.86
C ALA A 120 -18.49 7.43 8.59
N THR A 121 -17.35 7.66 7.93
CA THR A 121 -17.23 8.52 6.75
C THR A 121 -16.73 7.78 5.51
N PHE A 122 -16.23 6.55 5.67
CA PHE A 122 -15.97 5.61 4.60
C PHE A 122 -16.55 4.24 4.99
N GLU A 123 -17.64 3.86 4.34
CA GLU A 123 -18.38 2.63 4.64
C GLU A 123 -18.47 1.71 3.42
N LEU A 124 -18.66 0.41 3.71
CA LEU A 124 -18.98 -0.61 2.73
C LEU A 124 -20.33 -1.22 3.10
N LEU A 125 -21.25 -1.23 2.15
CA LEU A 125 -22.62 -1.71 2.32
C LEU A 125 -22.82 -2.97 1.47
N GLY A 126 -23.37 -4.02 2.06
CA GLY A 126 -23.78 -5.24 1.37
C GLY A 126 -25.21 -5.13 0.79
N ALA A 127 -25.76 -6.28 0.42
CA ALA A 127 -27.11 -6.40 -0.11
C ALA A 127 -28.15 -5.75 0.83
N GLY A 128 -29.06 -4.95 0.26
CA GLY A 128 -30.10 -4.25 1.02
C GLY A 128 -29.60 -3.09 1.89
N GLY A 129 -28.33 -2.67 1.76
CA GLY A 129 -27.76 -1.55 2.51
C GLY A 129 -27.25 -1.94 3.91
N ALA A 130 -27.05 -3.23 4.19
CA ALA A 130 -26.50 -3.67 5.46
C ALA A 130 -25.02 -3.27 5.59
N PRO A 131 -24.58 -2.63 6.68
CA PRO A 131 -23.19 -2.24 6.85
C PRO A 131 -22.28 -3.46 7.02
N VAL A 132 -21.11 -3.42 6.38
CA VAL A 132 -20.03 -4.39 6.55
C VAL A 132 -19.08 -3.91 7.63
N THR A 133 -18.87 -4.72 8.66
CA THR A 133 -17.85 -4.43 9.68
C THR A 133 -16.47 -4.38 9.04
N ALA A 134 -15.76 -3.26 9.21
CA ALA A 134 -14.46 -3.01 8.60
C ALA A 134 -13.59 -2.10 9.48
N SER A 135 -12.29 -2.07 9.21
CA SER A 135 -11.37 -1.02 9.67
C SER A 135 -11.08 -0.03 8.53
N VAL A 136 -10.77 1.22 8.89
CA VAL A 136 -10.42 2.28 7.93
C VAL A 136 -9.09 2.91 8.33
N SER A 137 -8.21 3.13 7.38
CA SER A 137 -6.96 3.89 7.52
C SER A 137 -6.79 4.88 6.38
N TYR A 138 -5.92 5.88 6.57
CA TYR A 138 -5.59 6.87 5.55
C TYR A 138 -4.07 7.04 5.45
N ASP A 139 -3.54 6.94 4.24
CA ASP A 139 -2.13 7.20 3.93
C ASP A 139 -2.00 8.57 3.24
N GLU A 140 -1.39 9.53 3.94
CA GLU A 140 -1.28 10.92 3.48
C GLU A 140 -0.39 11.09 2.23
N PRO A 141 0.79 10.45 2.12
CA PRO A 141 1.63 10.55 0.92
C PRO A 141 0.93 10.10 -0.36
N THR A 142 0.16 9.00 -0.31
CA THR A 142 -0.60 8.50 -1.47
C THR A 142 -2.03 9.05 -1.54
N ARG A 143 -2.45 9.87 -0.57
CA ARG A 143 -3.81 10.41 -0.43
C ARG A 143 -4.90 9.34 -0.51
N THR A 144 -4.63 8.17 0.05
CA THR A 144 -5.48 6.98 -0.13
C THR A 144 -6.08 6.51 1.18
N ALA A 145 -7.42 6.55 1.27
CA ALA A 145 -8.18 5.87 2.31
C ALA A 145 -8.33 4.39 1.94
N THR A 146 -8.15 3.50 2.92
CA THR A 146 -8.27 2.05 2.77
C THR A 146 -9.24 1.50 3.80
N LEU A 147 -10.28 0.82 3.32
CA LEU A 147 -11.26 0.09 4.11
C LEU A 147 -11.00 -1.42 3.96
N VAL A 148 -10.82 -2.11 5.09
CA VAL A 148 -10.56 -3.56 5.12
C VAL A 148 -11.71 -4.26 5.84
N PRO A 149 -12.55 -5.05 5.14
CA PRO A 149 -13.59 -5.86 5.78
C PRO A 149 -13.01 -6.80 6.84
N ALA A 150 -13.70 -6.91 7.98
CA ALA A 150 -13.26 -7.76 9.09
C ALA A 150 -13.46 -9.26 8.84
N ALA A 151 -14.29 -9.61 7.85
CA ALA A 151 -14.57 -10.98 7.42
C ALA A 151 -14.70 -11.01 5.89
N ALA A 152 -14.63 -12.22 5.32
CA ALA A 152 -14.89 -12.43 3.90
C ALA A 152 -16.27 -11.89 3.50
N LEU A 153 -16.32 -11.22 2.36
CA LEU A 153 -17.54 -10.76 1.74
C LEU A 153 -18.38 -11.95 1.24
N ILE A 154 -19.69 -11.78 1.22
CA ILE A 154 -20.64 -12.75 0.67
C ILE A 154 -20.40 -12.85 -0.82
N ALA A 155 -20.43 -14.07 -1.33
CA ALA A 155 -20.15 -14.34 -2.72
C ALA A 155 -21.32 -13.98 -3.64
N ALA A 156 -21.02 -13.80 -4.93
CA ALA A 156 -21.98 -13.41 -5.98
C ALA A 156 -22.89 -12.26 -5.56
N SER A 157 -22.35 -11.30 -4.81
CA SER A 157 -23.11 -10.23 -4.16
C SER A 157 -22.59 -8.86 -4.58
N VAL A 158 -23.51 -7.93 -4.74
CA VAL A 158 -23.18 -6.52 -5.01
C VAL A 158 -22.90 -5.82 -3.69
N TYR A 159 -21.77 -5.12 -3.64
CA TYR A 159 -21.39 -4.23 -2.55
C TYR A 159 -21.32 -2.79 -3.06
N THR A 160 -21.70 -1.85 -2.19
CA THR A 160 -21.63 -0.41 -2.43
C THR A 160 -20.64 0.20 -1.45
N ALA A 161 -19.56 0.77 -1.96
CA ALA A 161 -18.65 1.60 -1.18
C ALA A 161 -19.14 3.05 -1.21
N ARG A 162 -19.02 3.74 -0.07
CA ARG A 162 -19.46 5.14 0.07
C ARG A 162 -18.47 5.94 0.90
N VAL A 163 -17.99 7.05 0.32
CA VAL A 163 -17.29 8.10 1.05
C VAL A 163 -18.28 9.24 1.29
N HIS A 164 -18.52 9.57 2.55
CA HIS A 164 -19.49 10.59 2.93
C HIS A 164 -18.96 11.99 2.66
N GLY A 165 -19.79 12.80 2.01
CA GLY A 165 -19.63 14.24 1.87
C GLY A 165 -20.49 15.03 2.86
N GLY A 166 -20.61 16.33 2.64
CA GLY A 166 -21.34 17.25 3.50
C GLY A 166 -20.61 17.58 4.81
N SER A 167 -21.26 18.35 5.69
CA SER A 167 -20.62 18.95 6.87
C SER A 167 -19.98 17.97 7.86
N SER A 168 -20.44 16.72 7.86
CA SER A 168 -19.95 15.62 8.71
C SER A 168 -19.12 14.59 7.94
N GLY A 169 -18.88 14.80 6.65
CA GLY A 169 -18.09 13.93 5.78
C GLY A 169 -16.58 14.17 5.87
N VAL A 170 -15.86 13.63 4.90
CA VAL A 170 -14.41 13.82 4.75
C VAL A 170 -14.10 15.28 4.40
N LYS A 171 -13.04 15.84 5.01
CA LYS A 171 -12.62 17.24 4.78
C LYS A 171 -11.16 17.33 4.37
N ASP A 172 -10.83 18.32 3.53
CA ASP A 172 -9.44 18.68 3.25
C ASP A 172 -8.75 19.31 4.48
N LEU A 173 -7.45 19.58 4.38
CA LEU A 173 -6.68 20.22 5.46
C LEU A 173 -7.14 21.65 5.80
N ALA A 174 -7.85 22.33 4.90
CA ALA A 174 -8.42 23.66 5.12
C ALA A 174 -9.83 23.62 5.76
N GLY A 175 -10.44 22.44 5.87
CA GLY A 175 -11.75 22.23 6.44
C GLY A 175 -12.91 22.25 5.43
N ASN A 176 -12.63 22.32 4.12
CA ASN A 176 -13.67 22.18 3.11
C ASN A 176 -14.10 20.71 3.05
N ALA A 177 -15.41 20.48 3.17
CA ALA A 177 -15.96 19.13 3.10
C ALA A 177 -16.12 18.67 1.65
N LEU A 178 -15.86 17.39 1.40
CA LEU A 178 -16.28 16.71 0.18
C LEU A 178 -17.75 17.06 -0.08
N ALA A 179 -18.06 17.60 -1.26
CA ALA A 179 -19.32 18.31 -1.48
C ALA A 179 -20.55 17.39 -1.36
N VAL A 180 -20.47 16.18 -1.91
CA VAL A 180 -21.52 15.16 -1.93
C VAL A 180 -20.91 13.79 -1.70
N ASP A 181 -21.72 12.82 -1.31
CA ASP A 181 -21.26 11.44 -1.16
C ASP A 181 -20.72 10.91 -2.49
N ASP A 182 -19.57 10.24 -2.43
CA ASP A 182 -19.02 9.47 -3.54
C ASP A 182 -19.35 8.00 -3.34
N THR A 183 -20.11 7.42 -4.27
CA THR A 183 -20.57 6.03 -4.18
C THR A 183 -20.20 5.25 -5.42
N TRP A 184 -19.74 4.00 -5.25
CA TRP A 184 -19.58 3.07 -6.36
C TRP A 184 -19.87 1.63 -5.92
N THR A 185 -20.17 0.79 -6.91
CA THR A 185 -20.50 -0.61 -6.67
C THR A 185 -19.47 -1.54 -7.28
N PHE A 186 -19.34 -2.73 -6.70
CA PHE A 186 -18.64 -3.87 -7.31
C PHE A 186 -19.36 -5.17 -6.94
N THR A 187 -19.09 -6.23 -7.70
CA THR A 187 -19.70 -7.56 -7.51
C THR A 187 -18.62 -8.56 -7.14
N THR A 188 -18.80 -9.23 -6.00
CA THR A 188 -17.93 -10.32 -5.59
C THR A 188 -18.07 -11.54 -6.50
N GLY A 189 -17.00 -12.31 -6.66
CA GLY A 189 -17.04 -13.60 -7.34
C GLY A 189 -17.92 -14.63 -6.63
N THR A 190 -18.17 -15.77 -7.26
CA THR A 190 -18.94 -16.88 -6.67
C THR A 190 -18.26 -17.48 -5.44
N ALA A 191 -19.04 -18.14 -4.56
CA ALA A 191 -18.49 -18.83 -3.41
C ALA A 191 -17.62 -19.97 -3.96
N GLY A 192 -16.39 -20.06 -3.48
CA GLY A 192 -15.35 -20.80 -4.20
C GLY A 192 -14.58 -19.85 -5.11
N CYS A 193 -13.62 -19.16 -4.53
CA CYS A 193 -12.39 -18.91 -5.24
C CYS A 193 -11.90 -20.28 -5.76
N PRO A 194 -11.56 -20.54 -7.03
CA PRO A 194 -10.37 -21.31 -7.29
C PRO A 194 -9.20 -20.43 -6.84
N CYS A 195 -8.89 -20.50 -5.55
CA CYS A 195 -7.75 -19.82 -4.95
C CYS A 195 -6.50 -20.64 -5.23
N SER A 196 -5.43 -19.92 -5.50
CA SER A 196 -4.11 -20.48 -5.72
C SER A 196 -3.09 -19.68 -4.91
N ILE A 197 -1.96 -20.31 -4.59
CA ILE A 197 -0.90 -19.69 -3.77
C ILE A 197 -0.26 -18.52 -4.52
N TRP A 198 -0.15 -18.61 -5.86
CA TRP A 198 0.42 -17.52 -6.67
C TRP A 198 -0.59 -16.92 -7.65
N ASP A 199 -0.42 -15.63 -7.94
CA ASP A 199 -1.13 -14.95 -9.02
C ASP A 199 -0.82 -15.63 -10.38
N PRO A 200 -1.80 -15.78 -11.29
CA PRO A 200 -1.55 -16.32 -12.63
C PRO A 200 -0.47 -15.60 -13.44
N SER A 201 -0.15 -14.34 -13.13
CA SER A 201 0.94 -13.59 -13.78
C SER A 201 2.30 -13.82 -13.12
N ALA A 202 2.39 -14.57 -12.02
CA ALA A 202 3.65 -14.83 -11.34
C ALA A 202 4.54 -15.76 -12.18
N THR A 203 5.83 -15.43 -12.27
CA THR A 203 6.80 -16.14 -13.11
C THR A 203 8.03 -16.58 -12.32
N PRO A 204 8.63 -17.74 -12.66
CA PRO A 204 9.90 -18.19 -12.12
C PRO A 204 11.06 -17.26 -12.41
N ALA A 205 12.01 -17.17 -11.48
CA ALA A 205 13.27 -16.45 -11.70
C ALA A 205 14.14 -17.14 -12.76
N ILE A 206 14.08 -18.48 -12.83
CA ILE A 206 14.75 -19.30 -13.83
C ILE A 206 13.70 -20.19 -14.47
N ALA A 207 13.41 -19.95 -15.74
CA ALA A 207 12.38 -20.68 -16.47
C ALA A 207 12.75 -22.16 -16.70
N ASP A 208 14.01 -22.46 -17.00
CA ASP A 208 14.52 -23.83 -17.22
C ASP A 208 15.75 -24.08 -16.33
N SER A 209 15.69 -25.10 -15.49
CA SER A 209 16.79 -25.52 -14.62
C SER A 209 17.99 -26.09 -15.38
N GLY A 210 17.77 -26.61 -16.59
CA GLY A 210 18.76 -27.33 -17.39
C GLY A 210 19.01 -28.78 -16.97
N ASP A 211 18.36 -29.27 -15.91
CA ASP A 211 18.46 -30.66 -15.47
C ASP A 211 17.47 -31.54 -16.23
N GLY A 212 17.95 -32.42 -17.10
CA GLY A 212 17.12 -33.32 -17.92
C GLY A 212 16.69 -34.61 -17.22
N SER A 213 16.93 -34.76 -15.91
CA SER A 213 16.57 -35.97 -15.16
C SER A 213 15.06 -36.05 -14.90
N ALA A 214 14.54 -37.26 -14.68
CA ALA A 214 13.16 -37.43 -14.21
C ALA A 214 13.04 -37.11 -12.72
N LEU A 215 12.07 -36.26 -12.33
CA LEU A 215 11.83 -35.88 -10.94
C LEU A 215 10.33 -35.74 -10.60
N GLU A 216 10.00 -35.93 -9.32
CA GLU A 216 8.81 -35.36 -8.69
C GLU A 216 9.20 -34.08 -7.95
N LEU A 217 8.46 -32.98 -8.14
CA LEU A 217 8.73 -31.66 -7.58
C LEU A 217 7.49 -31.13 -6.89
N GLY A 218 7.61 -30.51 -5.71
CA GLY A 218 6.44 -30.13 -4.92
C GLY A 218 6.61 -28.98 -3.95
N VAL A 219 5.45 -28.52 -3.46
CA VAL A 219 5.27 -27.49 -2.44
C VAL A 219 4.50 -28.07 -1.25
N LYS A 220 4.89 -27.68 -0.05
CA LYS A 220 4.09 -27.89 1.16
C LYS A 220 3.20 -26.68 1.42
N PHE A 221 1.93 -26.93 1.67
CA PHE A 221 0.95 -25.87 1.90
C PHE A 221 -0.06 -26.24 3.00
N ARG A 222 -0.74 -25.23 3.54
CA ARG A 222 -1.94 -25.36 4.39
C ARG A 222 -2.98 -24.32 3.99
N THR A 223 -4.18 -24.46 4.53
CA THR A 223 -5.28 -23.50 4.37
C THR A 223 -5.79 -23.01 5.72
N ASP A 224 -6.28 -21.78 5.81
CA ASP A 224 -6.92 -21.23 7.02
C ASP A 224 -8.29 -21.84 7.30
N VAL A 225 -8.95 -22.38 6.27
CA VAL A 225 -10.32 -22.91 6.34
C VAL A 225 -10.40 -24.28 5.68
N ASN A 226 -11.35 -25.10 6.14
CA ASN A 226 -11.68 -26.36 5.47
C ASN A 226 -12.12 -26.08 4.03
N GLY A 227 -11.83 -26.99 3.11
CA GLY A 227 -12.30 -26.87 1.73
C GLY A 227 -11.83 -28.03 0.87
N PHE A 228 -11.75 -27.79 -0.43
CA PHE A 228 -11.43 -28.81 -1.43
C PHE A 228 -10.28 -28.38 -2.31
N ILE A 229 -9.35 -29.28 -2.55
CA ILE A 229 -8.41 -29.16 -3.67
C ILE A 229 -9.08 -29.76 -4.89
N THR A 230 -9.40 -28.91 -5.86
CA THR A 230 -10.09 -29.27 -7.11
C THR A 230 -9.12 -29.54 -8.24
N GLY A 231 -7.85 -29.16 -8.09
CA GLY A 231 -6.83 -29.32 -9.10
C GLY A 231 -5.45 -28.83 -8.66
N LEU A 232 -4.50 -28.92 -9.57
CA LEU A 232 -3.11 -28.51 -9.38
C LEU A 232 -2.64 -27.72 -10.59
N ARG A 233 -1.62 -26.89 -10.37
CA ARG A 233 -0.93 -26.15 -11.42
C ARG A 233 0.58 -26.35 -11.30
N PHE A 234 1.29 -26.22 -12.40
CA PHE A 234 2.74 -26.03 -12.38
C PHE A 234 3.19 -25.07 -13.47
N HIS A 235 4.31 -24.37 -13.26
CA HIS A 235 4.88 -23.50 -14.28
C HIS A 235 5.85 -24.28 -15.18
N LYS A 236 5.53 -24.37 -16.47
CA LYS A 236 6.26 -25.17 -17.47
C LYS A 236 7.28 -24.32 -18.23
N SER A 237 8.47 -24.86 -18.39
CA SER A 237 9.47 -24.35 -19.35
C SER A 237 9.23 -24.97 -20.73
N ALA A 238 9.73 -24.33 -21.80
CA ALA A 238 9.62 -24.89 -23.15
C ALA A 238 10.33 -26.25 -23.32
N ALA A 239 11.38 -26.51 -22.53
CA ALA A 239 12.14 -27.76 -22.56
C ALA A 239 11.56 -28.85 -21.63
N ASN A 240 10.69 -28.48 -20.69
CA ASN A 240 10.00 -29.40 -19.79
C ASN A 240 8.90 -30.15 -20.56
N THR A 241 9.29 -31.29 -21.12
CA THR A 241 8.47 -32.09 -22.04
C THR A 241 8.17 -33.47 -21.45
N GLY A 242 7.27 -34.21 -22.11
CA GLY A 242 6.78 -35.51 -21.64
C GLY A 242 5.44 -35.42 -20.92
N ALA A 243 4.95 -36.56 -20.43
CA ALA A 243 3.65 -36.66 -19.78
C ALA A 243 3.75 -36.26 -18.30
N HIS A 244 3.32 -35.05 -17.97
CA HIS A 244 3.29 -34.56 -16.60
C HIS A 244 2.09 -35.10 -15.83
N VAL A 245 2.31 -35.42 -14.56
CA VAL A 245 1.27 -35.92 -13.66
C VAL A 245 1.23 -35.08 -12.41
N ALA A 246 0.06 -34.57 -12.07
CA ALA A 246 -0.20 -33.87 -10.83
C ALA A 246 -0.48 -34.88 -9.71
N ASN A 247 0.10 -34.68 -8.53
CA ASN A 247 -0.15 -35.52 -7.36
C ASN A 247 -0.37 -34.67 -6.11
N LEU A 248 -1.41 -35.01 -5.34
CA LEU A 248 -1.70 -34.42 -4.03
C LEU A 248 -1.50 -35.46 -2.95
N TRP A 249 -0.77 -35.11 -1.88
CA TRP A 249 -0.39 -36.02 -0.82
C TRP A 249 -0.76 -35.47 0.56
N ALA A 250 -1.07 -36.37 1.49
CA ALA A 250 -0.97 -36.08 2.91
C ALA A 250 0.50 -35.96 3.31
N SER A 251 0.78 -35.31 4.44
CA SER A 251 2.15 -35.10 4.94
C SER A 251 2.88 -36.39 5.36
N ASP A 252 2.15 -37.49 5.55
CA ASP A 252 2.69 -38.82 5.83
C ASP A 252 3.10 -39.62 4.58
N GLY A 253 2.88 -39.07 3.39
CA GLY A 253 3.19 -39.71 2.11
C GLY A 253 2.02 -40.45 1.45
N THR A 254 0.83 -40.45 2.06
CA THR A 254 -0.37 -41.03 1.44
C THR A 254 -0.80 -40.22 0.22
N LEU A 255 -0.94 -40.87 -0.94
CA LEU A 255 -1.47 -40.23 -2.15
C LEU A 255 -2.99 -40.03 -2.01
N LEU A 256 -3.44 -38.78 -2.12
CA LEU A 256 -4.84 -38.39 -1.99
C LEU A 256 -5.54 -38.26 -3.35
N ALA A 257 -4.84 -37.73 -4.36
CA ALA A 257 -5.33 -37.66 -5.72
C ALA A 257 -4.20 -37.54 -6.74
N SER A 258 -4.49 -37.94 -7.98
CA SER A 258 -3.58 -37.82 -9.12
C SER A 258 -4.34 -37.51 -10.40
N ALA A 259 -3.75 -36.73 -11.31
CA ALA A 259 -4.31 -36.42 -12.62
C ALA A 259 -3.20 -36.12 -13.64
N ALA A 260 -3.37 -36.55 -14.89
CA ALA A 260 -2.45 -36.19 -15.97
C ALA A 260 -2.74 -34.77 -16.47
N PHE A 261 -1.71 -33.95 -16.66
CA PHE A 261 -1.87 -32.65 -17.29
C PHE A 261 -2.13 -32.85 -18.79
N THR A 262 -3.40 -32.80 -19.20
CA THR A 262 -3.81 -32.94 -20.60
C THR A 262 -5.08 -32.12 -20.89
N PRO A 263 -5.09 -31.24 -21.92
CA PRO A 263 -3.95 -30.83 -22.75
C PRO A 263 -3.02 -29.86 -22.01
N GLU A 264 -1.78 -29.73 -22.49
CA GLU A 264 -0.81 -28.73 -22.03
C GLU A 264 -0.48 -27.72 -23.12
N THR A 265 -0.06 -26.53 -22.72
CA THR A 265 0.58 -25.55 -23.61
C THR A 265 2.09 -25.78 -23.67
N GLY A 266 2.79 -25.04 -24.55
CA GLY A 266 4.24 -25.15 -24.72
C GLY A 266 5.06 -24.60 -23.55
N SER A 267 4.52 -23.66 -22.76
CA SER A 267 5.20 -23.04 -21.63
C SER A 267 4.20 -22.25 -20.76
N GLY A 268 4.64 -21.82 -19.58
CA GLY A 268 3.81 -21.07 -18.63
C GLY A 268 2.99 -21.98 -17.73
N TRP A 269 2.03 -21.41 -17.01
CA TRP A 269 1.16 -22.16 -16.11
C TRP A 269 0.35 -23.23 -16.86
N GLN A 270 0.51 -24.48 -16.41
CA GLN A 270 -0.36 -25.60 -16.74
C GLN A 270 -1.30 -25.84 -15.57
N GLN A 271 -2.52 -26.25 -15.86
CA GLN A 271 -3.50 -26.56 -14.83
C GLN A 271 -4.26 -27.84 -15.21
N VAL A 272 -4.55 -28.65 -14.20
CA VAL A 272 -5.42 -29.82 -14.33
C VAL A 272 -6.39 -29.87 -13.17
N SER A 273 -7.61 -30.34 -13.43
CA SER A 273 -8.60 -30.64 -12.40
C SER A 273 -8.56 -32.12 -12.01
N PHE A 274 -8.74 -32.42 -10.73
CA PHE A 274 -9.00 -33.78 -10.28
C PHE A 274 -10.42 -34.20 -10.65
N ALA A 275 -10.60 -35.49 -10.96
CA ALA A 275 -11.93 -36.04 -11.24
C ALA A 275 -12.88 -35.92 -10.04
N THR A 276 -12.33 -36.06 -8.84
CA THR A 276 -13.04 -35.87 -7.57
C THR A 276 -12.27 -34.85 -6.73
N PRO A 277 -12.89 -33.73 -6.32
CA PRO A 277 -12.27 -32.78 -5.40
C PRO A 277 -11.88 -33.44 -4.08
N VAL A 278 -10.69 -33.12 -3.57
CA VAL A 278 -10.15 -33.71 -2.33
C VAL A 278 -10.44 -32.78 -1.17
N ALA A 279 -11.21 -33.23 -0.19
CA ALA A 279 -11.43 -32.48 1.04
C ALA A 279 -10.13 -32.36 1.84
N ILE A 280 -9.83 -31.14 2.30
CA ILE A 280 -8.70 -30.84 3.17
C ILE A 280 -9.16 -30.06 4.41
N THR A 281 -8.44 -30.28 5.51
CA THR A 281 -8.73 -29.64 6.79
C THR A 281 -7.86 -28.39 6.97
N ALA A 282 -8.46 -27.35 7.55
CA ALA A 282 -7.76 -26.15 7.97
C ALA A 282 -6.52 -26.49 8.82
N ASN A 283 -5.48 -25.65 8.73
CA ASN A 283 -4.26 -25.73 9.51
C ASN A 283 -3.50 -27.07 9.43
N THR A 284 -3.79 -27.89 8.41
CA THR A 284 -3.12 -29.17 8.16
C THR A 284 -2.17 -29.04 6.97
N VAL A 285 -0.95 -29.59 7.09
CA VAL A 285 0.05 -29.53 6.02
C VAL A 285 -0.16 -30.67 5.03
N TYR A 286 -0.26 -30.29 3.76
CA TYR A 286 -0.34 -31.19 2.60
C TYR A 286 0.83 -30.91 1.65
N VAL A 287 1.06 -31.83 0.71
CA VAL A 287 2.06 -31.67 -0.35
C VAL A 287 1.37 -31.73 -1.71
N ALA A 288 1.57 -30.70 -2.52
CA ALA A 288 1.20 -30.67 -3.92
C ALA A 288 2.46 -30.88 -4.75
N SER A 289 2.42 -31.78 -5.74
CA SER A 289 3.57 -32.06 -6.61
C SER A 289 3.18 -32.31 -8.06
N TYR A 290 4.16 -32.23 -8.95
CA TYR A 290 4.05 -32.76 -10.30
C TYR A 290 5.26 -33.62 -10.65
N TYR A 291 5.03 -34.64 -11.47
CA TYR A 291 6.04 -35.48 -12.08
C TYR A 291 6.50 -34.87 -13.41
N ALA A 292 7.81 -34.67 -13.54
CA ALA A 292 8.49 -34.19 -14.75
C ALA A 292 9.39 -35.32 -15.30
N PRO A 293 8.93 -36.13 -16.28
CA PRO A 293 9.68 -37.28 -16.78
C PRO A 293 10.97 -36.91 -17.53
N SER A 294 11.08 -35.68 -18.03
CA SER A 294 12.26 -35.18 -18.76
C SER A 294 12.91 -33.98 -18.07
N GLY A 295 12.59 -33.68 -16.81
CA GLY A 295 13.21 -32.59 -16.06
C GLY A 295 12.91 -31.20 -16.65
N HIS A 296 13.89 -30.32 -16.72
CA HIS A 296 13.81 -28.94 -17.24
C HIS A 296 12.83 -28.02 -16.49
N TYR A 297 12.63 -28.29 -15.21
CA TYR A 297 11.66 -27.61 -14.36
C TYR A 297 12.01 -26.14 -14.10
N SER A 298 10.99 -25.31 -13.87
CA SER A 298 11.14 -23.91 -13.46
C SER A 298 11.51 -23.76 -11.99
N VAL A 299 12.38 -22.80 -11.64
CA VAL A 299 12.82 -22.59 -10.25
C VAL A 299 12.96 -21.13 -9.84
N THR A 300 12.74 -20.88 -8.55
CA THR A 300 13.31 -19.73 -7.82
C THR A 300 13.99 -20.25 -6.55
N ARG A 301 15.32 -20.10 -6.47
CA ARG A 301 16.12 -20.59 -5.33
C ARG A 301 15.99 -19.66 -4.11
N ASN A 302 16.18 -20.21 -2.91
CA ASN A 302 16.09 -19.51 -1.62
C ASN A 302 14.73 -18.82 -1.39
N TYR A 303 13.67 -19.31 -2.04
CA TYR A 303 12.36 -18.66 -1.99
C TYR A 303 11.71 -18.83 -0.61
N PHE A 304 11.83 -20.03 -0.02
CA PHE A 304 11.20 -20.35 1.27
C PHE A 304 12.13 -20.17 2.48
N THR A 305 13.32 -19.56 2.33
CA THR A 305 14.34 -19.50 3.38
C THR A 305 13.92 -18.64 4.58
N SER A 306 13.39 -17.44 4.33
CA SER A 306 12.98 -16.50 5.39
C SER A 306 11.47 -16.28 5.48
N ALA A 307 10.73 -16.53 4.40
CA ALA A 307 9.28 -16.32 4.32
C ALA A 307 8.61 -17.39 3.44
N GLY A 308 7.31 -17.57 3.66
CA GLY A 308 6.46 -18.39 2.79
C GLY A 308 5.89 -17.60 1.61
N ALA A 309 5.04 -18.24 0.80
CA ALA A 309 4.06 -17.51 -0.02
C ALA A 309 2.73 -17.54 0.71
N ASP A 310 2.18 -16.35 0.97
CA ASP A 310 0.96 -16.15 1.74
C ASP A 310 -0.07 -15.43 0.86
N THR A 311 -1.12 -16.14 0.50
CA THR A 311 -2.27 -15.59 -0.25
C THR A 311 -3.52 -16.19 0.39
N PRO A 312 -4.05 -15.56 1.45
CA PRO A 312 -5.14 -16.12 2.23
C PRO A 312 -6.32 -16.55 1.34
N PRO A 313 -6.89 -17.76 1.55
CA PRO A 313 -6.65 -18.63 2.71
C PRO A 313 -5.44 -19.59 2.58
N LEU A 314 -4.67 -19.54 1.49
CA LEU A 314 -3.60 -20.49 1.21
C LEU A 314 -2.22 -20.00 1.68
N HIS A 315 -1.47 -20.93 2.27
CA HIS A 315 -0.14 -20.67 2.83
C HIS A 315 0.85 -21.73 2.34
N ALA A 316 1.81 -21.36 1.50
CA ALA A 316 3.03 -22.14 1.32
C ALA A 316 4.02 -21.76 2.43
N LEU A 317 4.40 -22.73 3.26
CA LEU A 317 5.12 -22.46 4.51
C LEU A 317 6.60 -22.09 4.26
N PRO A 318 7.21 -21.20 5.05
CA PRO A 318 8.66 -21.06 5.07
C PRO A 318 9.31 -22.34 5.60
N SER A 319 10.51 -22.64 5.14
CA SER A 319 11.29 -23.82 5.56
C SER A 319 11.64 -23.82 7.05
N THR A 320 11.60 -22.67 7.72
CA THR A 320 11.75 -22.55 9.17
C THR A 320 10.58 -23.14 9.97
N ILE A 321 9.41 -23.30 9.34
CA ILE A 321 8.22 -23.91 9.94
C ILE A 321 8.04 -25.35 9.44
N SER A 322 8.12 -25.55 8.13
CA SER A 322 8.06 -26.87 7.50
C SER A 322 8.91 -26.84 6.24
N ILE A 323 9.88 -27.75 6.15
CA ILE A 323 10.76 -27.84 4.97
C ILE A 323 9.95 -27.78 3.68
N ASN A 324 10.22 -26.77 2.85
CA ASN A 324 9.47 -26.52 1.63
C ASN A 324 10.39 -26.53 0.42
N GLY A 325 9.82 -26.53 -0.79
CA GLY A 325 10.58 -26.81 -1.98
C GLY A 325 11.07 -28.24 -2.00
N VAL A 326 10.15 -29.20 -2.00
CA VAL A 326 10.47 -30.61 -1.90
C VAL A 326 10.59 -31.26 -3.29
N PHE A 327 11.45 -32.25 -3.41
CA PHE A 327 11.65 -33.00 -4.65
C PHE A 327 12.09 -34.44 -4.37
N ARG A 328 12.10 -35.25 -5.43
CA ARG A 328 12.67 -36.60 -5.50
C ARG A 328 13.08 -36.93 -6.94
N TYR A 329 14.26 -37.51 -7.14
CA TYR A 329 14.67 -38.07 -8.43
C TYR A 329 14.05 -39.45 -8.70
N GLY A 330 13.86 -39.76 -9.99
CA GLY A 330 13.41 -41.06 -10.48
C GLY A 330 11.94 -41.06 -10.88
N ALA A 331 11.27 -42.20 -10.70
CA ALA A 331 9.83 -42.32 -10.98
C ALA A 331 8.99 -41.47 -10.00
N THR A 332 7.72 -41.23 -10.33
CA THR A 332 6.77 -40.54 -9.46
C THR A 332 6.72 -41.16 -8.05
N GLY A 333 6.50 -40.33 -7.04
CA GLY A 333 6.43 -40.74 -5.63
C GLY A 333 6.58 -39.55 -4.68
N PHE A 334 6.25 -39.74 -3.40
CA PHE A 334 6.22 -38.65 -2.42
C PHE A 334 7.56 -37.88 -2.32
N PRO A 335 7.58 -36.56 -2.60
CA PRO A 335 8.79 -35.76 -2.51
C PRO A 335 9.03 -35.28 -1.07
N SER A 336 10.18 -35.63 -0.50
CA SER A 336 10.52 -35.31 0.90
C SER A 336 11.90 -34.67 1.09
N THR A 337 12.71 -34.56 0.03
CA THR A 337 14.03 -33.92 0.06
C THR A 337 13.91 -32.46 -0.37
N SER A 338 14.67 -31.53 0.21
CA SER A 338 14.71 -30.13 -0.24
C SER A 338 16.13 -29.70 -0.58
N TYR A 339 16.25 -28.72 -1.47
CA TYR A 339 17.50 -28.09 -1.86
C TYR A 339 17.29 -26.58 -1.95
N GLN A 340 18.04 -25.82 -1.15
CA GLN A 340 18.03 -24.35 -1.13
C GLN A 340 16.63 -23.73 -1.02
N ASP A 341 15.71 -24.36 -0.27
CA ASP A 341 14.35 -23.84 -0.05
C ASP A 341 13.66 -23.40 -1.36
N THR A 342 13.87 -24.18 -2.42
CA THR A 342 13.56 -23.76 -3.80
C THR A 342 12.06 -23.79 -4.06
N ASN A 343 11.52 -22.72 -4.65
CA ASN A 343 10.18 -22.79 -5.23
C ASN A 343 10.25 -23.45 -6.61
N TYR A 344 9.66 -24.63 -6.74
CA TYR A 344 9.52 -25.39 -7.99
C TYR A 344 8.24 -25.03 -8.78
N TRP A 345 7.55 -23.97 -8.37
CA TRP A 345 6.38 -23.39 -9.05
C TRP A 345 5.23 -24.37 -9.23
N VAL A 346 4.96 -25.14 -8.17
CA VAL A 346 3.82 -26.05 -8.07
C VAL A 346 2.76 -25.40 -7.22
N ASP A 347 1.51 -25.39 -7.66
CA ASP A 347 0.41 -24.70 -7.01
C ASP A 347 -0.86 -25.56 -6.95
N VAL A 348 -1.82 -25.14 -6.14
CA VAL A 348 -3.12 -25.77 -5.95
C VAL A 348 -4.25 -24.91 -6.50
N VAL A 349 -5.36 -25.57 -6.83
CA VAL A 349 -6.65 -24.93 -7.07
C VAL A 349 -7.56 -25.31 -5.91
N PHE A 350 -7.68 -24.41 -4.93
CA PHE A 350 -8.47 -24.60 -3.72
C PHE A 350 -9.81 -23.91 -3.83
N THR A 351 -10.89 -24.57 -3.41
CA THR A 351 -12.22 -23.98 -3.28
C THR A 351 -12.76 -24.18 -1.87
N THR A 352 -13.37 -23.15 -1.29
CA THR A 352 -14.14 -23.28 -0.06
C THR A 352 -15.50 -23.94 -0.34
N PRO A 353 -16.09 -24.67 0.63
CA PRO A 353 -17.44 -25.23 0.51
C PRO A 353 -18.51 -24.17 0.26
#